data_AF-A0A2N9JMY3-F1
#
_entry.id   AF-A0A2N9JMY3-F1
#
_cell.length_a   1.000
_cell.length_b   1.000
_cell.length_c   1.000
_cell.angle_alpha   90.00
_cell.angle_beta   90.00
_cell.angle_gamma   90.00
#
_symmetry.space_group_name_H-M   'P 1'
#
loop_
_entity.id
_entity.type
_entity.pdbx_description
1 polymer ?
#
loop_
_entity_poly.entity_id
_entity_poly.type
_entity_poly.pdbx_seq_one_letter_code
_entity_poly.pdbx_strand_id
1 'polypeptide(L)'
;MQTQPTSASVPDFLAAVPDERRRADARQICALLTEVTGEPAVMWGDSIVGFGSRTLRYPDGRETPWMLVGFSARKAATVLYLAEGFEQHAELLGRLGPHSIGKSCLYLKRLDAVDTAVLRDLVTDSVRAGRADG
;
A
#
# COMPACT_ATOMS: atom_id res chain seq x y z
N MET A 1 -6.05 -14.85 -11.44
CA MET A 1 -5.81 -13.42 -11.70
C MET A 1 -4.41 -13.10 -11.22
N GLN A 2 -3.53 -12.61 -12.10
CA GLN A 2 -2.14 -12.28 -11.73
C GLN A 2 -2.06 -10.82 -11.32
N THR A 3 -1.32 -10.51 -10.26
CA THR A 3 -1.08 -9.14 -9.82
C THR A 3 -0.07 -8.48 -10.74
N GLN A 4 -0.57 -7.91 -11.84
CA GLN A 4 0.19 -7.20 -12.87
C GLN A 4 -0.49 -5.86 -13.17
N PRO A 5 0.23 -4.84 -13.65
CA PRO A 5 -0.37 -3.58 -14.08
C PRO A 5 -1.45 -3.80 -15.12
N THR A 6 -2.56 -3.09 -15.01
CA THR A 6 -3.68 -3.14 -15.95
C THR A 6 -4.04 -1.75 -16.45
N SER A 7 -4.84 -1.68 -17.52
CA SER A 7 -5.40 -0.42 -18.03
C SER A 7 -6.72 -0.04 -17.34
N ALA A 8 -7.07 -0.69 -16.22
CA ALA A 8 -8.25 -0.37 -15.45
C ALA A 8 -8.11 1.00 -14.76
N SER A 9 -9.22 1.70 -14.64
CA SER A 9 -9.30 3.06 -14.08
C SER A 9 -9.27 3.02 -12.55
N VAL A 10 -8.23 3.60 -11.95
CA VAL A 10 -8.14 3.79 -10.49
C VAL A 10 -9.31 4.64 -9.96
N PRO A 11 -9.69 5.78 -10.58
CA PRO A 11 -10.86 6.54 -10.15
C PRO A 11 -12.15 5.73 -10.12
N ASP A 12 -12.39 4.89 -11.13
CA ASP A 12 -13.60 4.05 -11.20
C ASP A 12 -13.57 2.95 -10.15
N PHE A 13 -12.40 2.32 -9.92
CA PHE A 13 -12.22 1.35 -8.84
C PHE A 13 -12.54 1.97 -7.48
N LEU A 14 -12.02 3.18 -7.21
CA LEU A 14 -12.31 3.90 -5.97
C LEU A 14 -13.78 4.27 -5.88
N ALA A 15 -14.41 4.74 -6.96
CA ALA A 15 -15.83 5.08 -6.98
C ALA A 15 -16.74 3.87 -6.71
N ALA A 16 -16.31 2.67 -7.14
CA ALA A 16 -17.05 1.42 -7.00
C ALA A 16 -16.98 0.81 -5.58
N VAL A 17 -16.15 1.32 -4.67
CA VAL A 17 -16.09 0.84 -3.28
C VAL A 17 -17.45 1.06 -2.59
N PRO A 18 -18.21 0.01 -2.21
CA PRO A 18 -19.61 0.19 -1.79
C PRO A 18 -19.76 0.97 -0.49
N ASP A 19 -18.88 0.74 0.48
CA ASP A 19 -18.89 1.41 1.78
C ASP A 19 -18.31 2.82 1.66
N GLU A 20 -19.09 3.84 2.02
CA GLU A 20 -18.73 5.25 1.86
C GLU A 20 -17.49 5.63 2.67
N ARG A 21 -17.39 5.17 3.92
CA ARG A 21 -16.22 5.44 4.75
C ARG A 21 -14.97 4.79 4.16
N ARG A 22 -15.07 3.53 3.72
CA ARG A 22 -13.93 2.85 3.09
C ARG A 22 -13.53 3.53 1.78
N ARG A 23 -14.51 4.06 1.04
CA ARG A 23 -14.26 4.86 -0.15
C ARG A 23 -13.46 6.13 0.17
N ALA A 24 -13.82 6.82 1.26
CA ALA A 24 -13.10 7.99 1.74
C ALA A 24 -11.66 7.62 2.18
N ASP A 25 -11.52 6.60 3.03
CA ASP A 25 -10.21 6.08 3.49
C ASP A 25 -9.33 5.71 2.29
N ALA A 26 -9.89 5.02 1.29
CA ALA A 26 -9.18 4.59 0.09
C ALA A 26 -8.67 5.79 -0.75
N ARG A 27 -9.47 6.86 -0.85
CA ARG A 27 -9.05 8.09 -1.53
C ARG A 27 -7.93 8.81 -0.77
N GLN A 28 -8.02 8.88 0.55
CA GLN A 28 -6.98 9.49 1.38
C GLN A 28 -5.67 8.72 1.30
N ILE A 29 -5.73 7.39 1.34
CA ILE A 29 -4.55 6.53 1.17
C ILE A 29 -3.98 6.66 -0.24
N CYS A 30 -4.83 6.69 -1.28
CA CYS A 30 -4.37 6.92 -2.65
C CYS A 30 -3.61 8.24 -2.78
N ALA A 31 -4.14 9.33 -2.20
CA ALA A 31 -3.50 10.63 -2.20
C ALA A 31 -2.16 10.61 -1.44
N LEU A 32 -2.13 10.02 -0.24
CA LEU A 32 -0.91 9.87 0.57
C LEU A 32 0.18 9.12 -0.20
N LEU A 33 -0.15 7.98 -0.80
CA LEU A 33 0.82 7.17 -1.55
C LEU A 33 1.30 7.90 -2.80
N THR A 34 0.41 8.60 -3.51
CA THR A 34 0.79 9.45 -4.66
C THR A 34 1.81 10.52 -4.23
N GLU A 35 1.56 11.19 -3.11
CA GLU A 35 2.42 12.27 -2.62
C GLU A 35 3.79 11.76 -2.16
N VAL A 36 3.82 10.68 -1.37
CA VAL A 36 5.06 10.13 -0.81
C VAL A 36 5.93 9.49 -1.90
N THR A 37 5.30 8.82 -2.87
CA THR A 37 6.04 8.17 -3.96
C THR A 37 6.42 9.14 -5.07
N GLY A 38 5.58 10.13 -5.37
CA GLY A 38 5.67 10.92 -6.59
C GLY A 38 5.26 10.14 -7.85
N GLU A 39 4.66 8.96 -7.69
CA GLU A 39 4.27 8.07 -8.79
C GLU A 39 2.76 8.13 -9.05
N PRO A 40 2.32 7.95 -10.31
CA PRO A 40 0.89 7.82 -10.60
C PRO A 40 0.33 6.50 -10.04
N ALA A 41 -0.92 6.55 -9.61
CA ALA A 41 -1.66 5.37 -9.20
C ALA A 41 -2.00 4.49 -10.43
N VAL A 42 -1.72 3.19 -10.34
CA VAL A 42 -2.04 2.21 -11.40
C VAL A 42 -2.81 1.03 -10.80
N MET A 43 -3.78 0.48 -11.53
CA MET A 43 -4.45 -0.75 -11.11
C MET A 43 -3.52 -1.95 -11.32
N TRP A 44 -3.40 -2.81 -10.30
CA TRP A 44 -2.70 -4.08 -10.34
C TRP A 44 -3.70 -5.20 -10.11
N GLY A 45 -3.92 -6.00 -11.15
CA GLY A 45 -5.06 -6.92 -11.19
C GLY A 45 -6.40 -6.20 -10.97
N ASP A 46 -7.33 -6.86 -10.28
CA ASP A 46 -8.71 -6.40 -10.12
C ASP A 46 -8.95 -5.58 -8.83
N SER A 47 -7.98 -5.52 -7.91
CA SER A 47 -8.28 -5.04 -6.54
C SER A 47 -7.13 -4.33 -5.81
N ILE A 48 -6.02 -4.07 -6.48
CA ILE A 48 -4.87 -3.40 -5.90
C ILE A 48 -4.61 -2.12 -6.68
N VAL A 49 -4.36 -1.02 -5.97
CA VAL A 49 -3.82 0.21 -6.52
C VAL A 49 -2.34 0.27 -6.13
N GLY A 50 -1.46 0.24 -7.11
CA GLY A 50 -0.01 0.24 -6.94
C GLY A 50 0.63 1.54 -7.42
N PHE A 51 1.82 1.81 -6.89
CA PHE A 51 2.63 3.00 -7.15
C PHE A 51 4.07 2.58 -7.40
N GLY A 52 4.66 3.11 -8.48
CA GLY A 52 5.98 2.69 -8.94
C GLY A 52 6.06 1.20 -9.29
N SER A 53 7.26 0.74 -9.66
CA SER A 53 7.53 -0.68 -9.87
C SER A 53 8.95 -1.04 -9.44
N ARG A 54 9.13 -2.26 -8.96
CA ARG A 54 10.41 -2.89 -8.64
C ARG A 54 10.38 -4.36 -9.03
N THR A 55 11.55 -4.97 -9.16
CA THR A 55 11.68 -6.40 -9.44
C THR A 55 11.96 -7.15 -8.15
N LEU A 56 11.07 -8.07 -7.78
CA LEU A 56 11.33 -8.99 -6.67
C LEU A 56 12.15 -10.16 -7.18
N ARG A 57 13.33 -10.39 -6.59
CA ARG A 57 14.18 -11.55 -6.87
C ARG A 57 14.03 -12.58 -5.75
N TYR A 58 13.67 -13.81 -6.13
CA TYR A 58 13.53 -14.93 -5.21
C TYR A 58 14.85 -15.70 -5.09
N PRO A 59 15.05 -16.50 -4.01
CA PRO A 59 16.27 -17.30 -3.84
C PRO A 59 16.55 -18.31 -4.95
N ASP A 60 15.52 -18.72 -5.68
CA ASP A 60 15.60 -19.61 -6.85
C ASP A 60 15.98 -18.88 -8.15
N GLY A 61 16.27 -17.58 -8.07
CA GLY A 61 16.63 -16.73 -9.22
C GLY A 61 15.44 -16.21 -10.01
N ARG A 62 14.19 -16.56 -9.63
CA ARG A 62 13.01 -16.03 -10.30
C ARG A 62 12.86 -14.54 -10.02
N GLU A 63 12.51 -13.79 -11.05
CA GLU A 63 12.19 -12.37 -10.96
C GLU A 63 10.72 -12.13 -11.29
N THR A 64 10.05 -11.32 -10.46
CA THR A 64 8.65 -10.94 -10.69
C THR A 64 8.51 -9.42 -10.53
N PRO A 65 7.93 -8.72 -11.51
CA PRO A 65 7.61 -7.31 -11.34
C PRO A 65 6.57 -7.15 -10.23
N TRP A 66 6.79 -6.15 -9.39
CA TRP A 66 5.90 -5.78 -8.30
C TRP A 66 5.81 -4.26 -8.21
N MET A 67 4.79 -3.76 -7.53
CA MET A 67 4.72 -2.34 -7.20
C MET A 67 5.70 -1.99 -6.07
N LEU A 68 6.16 -0.74 -6.02
CA LEU A 68 7.01 -0.28 -4.92
C LEU A 68 6.22 -0.29 -3.60
N VAL A 69 5.05 0.34 -3.64
CA VAL A 69 4.03 0.29 -2.58
C VAL A 69 2.64 0.25 -3.21
N GLY A 70 1.62 -0.14 -2.46
CA GLY A 70 0.25 -0.11 -2.94
C GLY A 70 -0.77 -0.38 -1.85
N PHE A 71 -2.04 -0.43 -2.21
CA PHE A 71 -3.10 -0.79 -1.27
C PHE A 71 -4.29 -1.49 -1.93
N SER A 72 -5.10 -2.15 -1.10
CA SER A 72 -6.37 -2.76 -1.50
C SER A 72 -7.47 -2.36 -0.50
N ALA A 73 -8.57 -1.82 -1.02
CA ALA A 73 -9.74 -1.41 -0.24
C ALA A 73 -10.70 -2.60 0.01
N ARG A 74 -10.25 -3.62 0.76
CA ARG A 74 -11.04 -4.85 1.00
C ARG A 74 -12.18 -4.60 1.97
N LYS A 75 -13.26 -5.40 1.90
CA LYS A 75 -14.42 -5.26 2.81
C LYS A 75 -14.07 -5.15 4.31
N ALA A 76 -13.11 -5.96 4.79
CA ALA A 76 -12.77 -6.00 6.21
C ALA A 76 -11.78 -4.89 6.65
N ALA A 77 -10.78 -4.57 5.83
CA ALA A 77 -9.70 -3.66 6.16
C ALA A 77 -9.02 -3.12 4.89
N THR A 78 -8.46 -1.92 4.97
CA THR A 78 -7.54 -1.46 3.95
C THR A 78 -6.22 -2.15 4.20
N VAL A 79 -5.70 -2.81 3.17
CA VAL A 79 -4.41 -3.50 3.24
C VAL A 79 -3.41 -2.66 2.47
N LEU A 80 -2.40 -2.14 3.15
CA LEU A 80 -1.25 -1.49 2.54
C LEU A 80 -0.17 -2.55 2.30
N TYR A 81 0.45 -2.50 1.12
CA TYR A 81 1.56 -3.30 0.71
C TYR A 81 2.80 -2.41 0.69
N LEU A 82 3.73 -2.70 1.60
CA LEU A 82 4.97 -1.95 1.75
C LEU A 82 6.13 -2.72 1.10
N ALA A 83 7.20 -2.00 0.82
CA ALA A 83 8.39 -2.55 0.17
C ALA A 83 9.16 -3.51 1.08
N GLU A 84 9.11 -3.30 2.40
CA GLU A 84 9.89 -4.02 3.39
C GLU A 84 9.02 -4.56 4.53
N GLY A 85 9.66 -5.27 5.46
CA GLY A 85 9.04 -5.75 6.69
C GLY A 85 8.88 -4.66 7.74
N PHE A 86 8.48 -5.05 8.95
CA PHE A 86 8.21 -4.11 10.04
C PHE A 86 9.19 -4.23 11.22
N GLU A 87 10.25 -5.03 11.08
CA GLU A 87 11.15 -5.38 12.18
C GLU A 87 11.83 -4.13 12.78
N GLN A 88 12.18 -3.16 11.94
CA GLN A 88 12.77 -1.88 12.35
C GLN A 88 11.75 -0.80 12.77
N HIS A 89 10.44 -1.07 12.64
CA HIS A 89 9.39 -0.05 12.82
C HIS A 89 8.55 -0.24 14.09
N ALA A 90 9.04 -1.02 15.06
CA ALA A 90 8.29 -1.34 16.29
C ALA A 90 7.82 -0.08 17.05
N GLU A 91 8.65 0.96 17.13
CA GLU A 91 8.29 2.22 17.79
C GLU A 91 7.17 2.97 17.05
N LEU A 92 7.31 3.13 15.72
CA LEU A 92 6.29 3.77 14.89
C LEU A 92 4.97 3.00 14.96
N LEU A 93 5.00 1.67 14.86
CA LEU A 93 3.82 0.84 15.00
C LEU A 93 3.15 0.99 16.37
N GLY A 94 3.92 1.12 17.44
CA GLY A 94 3.39 1.40 18.79
C GLY A 94 2.60 2.71 18.88
N ARG A 95 2.93 3.70 18.04
CA ARG A 95 2.27 5.01 17.97
C ARG A 95 1.15 5.08 16.94
N LEU A 96 1.12 4.17 15.97
CA LEU A 96 0.20 4.23 14.82
C LEU A 96 -1.28 4.13 15.22
N GLY A 97 -1.61 3.43 16.31
CA GLY A 97 -3.00 3.09 16.66
C GLY A 97 -3.40 1.68 16.23
N PRO A 98 -4.68 1.30 16.24
CA PRO A 98 -5.13 -0.08 16.01
C PRO A 98 -4.82 -0.59 14.60
N HIS A 99 -3.96 -1.60 14.50
CA HIS A 99 -3.55 -2.22 13.25
C HIS A 99 -3.23 -3.70 13.44
N SER A 100 -3.02 -4.40 12.33
CA SER A 100 -2.33 -5.71 12.34
C SER A 100 -1.32 -5.76 11.19
N ILE A 101 -0.29 -6.58 11.30
CA ILE A 101 0.76 -6.71 10.30
C ILE A 101 0.86 -8.14 9.76
N GLY A 102 1.22 -8.27 8.49
CA GLY A 102 1.78 -9.47 7.87
C GLY A 102 3.28 -9.28 7.62
N LYS A 103 3.86 -10.02 6.66
CA LYS A 103 5.28 -9.88 6.30
C LYS A 103 5.62 -8.46 5.84
N SER A 104 4.91 -7.96 4.83
CA SER A 104 5.06 -6.59 4.29
C SER A 104 3.70 -5.95 4.05
N CYS A 105 2.70 -6.36 4.84
CA CYS A 105 1.32 -5.92 4.72
C CYS A 105 0.87 -5.27 6.02
N LEU A 106 0.33 -4.06 5.94
CA LEU A 106 -0.26 -3.35 7.08
C LEU A 106 -1.78 -3.29 6.89
N TYR A 107 -2.53 -3.71 7.90
CA TYR A 107 -3.98 -3.82 7.85
C TYR A 107 -4.62 -2.77 8.75
N LEU A 108 -5.40 -1.88 8.15
CA LEU A 108 -6.09 -0.79 8.84
C LEU A 108 -7.61 -0.98 8.72
N LYS A 109 -8.31 -1.12 9.84
CA LYS A 109 -9.78 -1.26 9.83
C LYS A 109 -10.48 0.06 9.47
N ARG A 110 -9.94 1.17 9.98
CA ARG A 110 -10.44 2.53 9.76
C ARG A 110 -9.25 3.48 9.78
N LEU A 111 -9.23 4.44 8.86
CA LEU A 111 -8.14 5.43 8.80
C LEU A 111 -8.22 6.45 9.93
N ASP A 112 -9.43 6.79 10.40
CA ASP A 112 -9.66 7.73 11.51
C ASP A 112 -9.25 7.22 12.90
N ALA A 113 -8.90 5.93 13.01
CA ALA A 113 -8.41 5.33 14.24
C ALA A 113 -6.88 5.30 14.31
N VAL A 114 -6.18 5.72 13.25
CA VAL A 114 -4.72 5.72 13.19
C VAL A 114 -4.14 7.12 13.09
N ASP A 115 -2.91 7.27 13.58
CA ASP A 115 -2.13 8.47 13.38
C ASP A 115 -1.63 8.53 11.93
N THR A 116 -2.20 9.44 11.14
CA THR A 116 -1.86 9.60 9.73
C THR A 116 -0.45 10.15 9.49
N ALA A 117 0.14 10.86 10.46
CA ALA A 117 1.52 11.31 10.36
C ALA A 117 2.47 10.11 10.54
N VAL A 118 2.21 9.25 11.52
CA VAL A 118 2.97 8.00 11.71
C VAL A 118 2.81 7.07 10.50
N LEU A 119 1.61 6.97 9.94
CA LEU A 119 1.39 6.20 8.70
C LEU A 119 2.23 6.75 7.54
N ARG A 120 2.32 8.08 7.41
CA ARG A 120 3.14 8.73 6.39
C ARG A 120 4.63 8.42 6.57
N ASP A 121 5.13 8.44 7.80
CA ASP A 121 6.52 8.09 8.10
C ASP A 121 6.82 6.64 7.70
N LEU A 122 5.93 5.70 8.06
CA LEU A 122 6.05 4.29 7.67
C LEU A 122 6.09 4.09 6.15
N VAL A 123 5.21 4.77 5.40
CA VAL A 123 5.22 4.69 3.94
C VAL A 123 6.49 5.33 3.38
N THR A 124 6.94 6.45 3.95
CA THR A 124 8.15 7.17 3.47
C THR A 124 9.40 6.32 3.63
N ASP A 125 9.57 5.70 4.80
CA ASP A 125 10.70 4.80 5.05
C ASP A 125 10.64 3.60 4.11
N SER A 126 9.45 3.01 3.96
CA SER A 126 9.25 1.90 3.04
C SER A 126 9.60 2.25 1.58
N VAL A 127 9.20 3.44 1.10
CA VAL A 127 9.53 3.91 -0.25
C VAL A 127 11.03 4.10 -0.42
N ARG A 128 11.72 4.62 0.61
CA ARG A 128 13.18 4.79 0.59
C ARG A 128 13.90 3.44 0.51
N ALA A 129 13.53 2.50 1.36
CA ALA A 129 14.12 1.16 1.37
C ALA A 129 13.88 0.44 0.03
N GLY A 130 12.64 0.44 -0.46
CA GLY A 130 12.31 -0.22 -1.72
C GLY A 130 12.98 0.36 -2.96
N ARG A 131 13.43 1.63 -2.91
CA ARG A 131 14.26 2.26 -3.95
C ARG A 131 15.75 1.95 -3.81
N ALA A 132 16.21 1.62 -2.60
CA ALA A 132 17.60 1.24 -2.33
C ALA A 132 17.87 -0.23 -2.65
N ASP A 133 16.85 -1.08 -2.64
CA ASP A 133 16.91 -2.51 -3.02
C ASP A 133 16.92 -2.76 -4.54
N GLY A 134 16.89 -1.69 -5.36
CA GLY A 134 16.78 -1.72 -6.82
C GLY A 134 18.10 -1.62 -7.58
#